data_AF-A0A7S4M3T6-F1
#
_entry.id   AF-A0A7S4M3T6-F1
#
_cell.length_a   1.000
_cell.length_b   1.000
_cell.length_c   1.000
_cell.angle_alpha   90.00
_cell.angle_beta   90.00
_cell.angle_gamma   90.00
#
_symmetry.space_group_name_H-M   'P 1'
#
loop_
_entity.id
_entity.type
_entity.pdbx_description
1 polymer ?
#
loop_
_entity_poly.entity_id
_entity_poly.type
_entity_poly.pdbx_seq_one_letter_code
_entity_poly.pdbx_strand_id
1 'polypeptide(L)'
;PTARYTLHEPVGVVGQIIPWNFPLLMAAWKLAPALATGNTVVLKVAEQTPLTALRAGEIALEAGIPPGVLNVLPGMGHTAGAALSQHMDVDKVAFTGSTEVGRMVM
;
A
#
# COMPACT_ATOMS: atom_id res chain seq x y z
N PRO A 1 -31.30 -9.63 28.24
CA PRO A 1 -30.11 -8.80 27.93
C PRO A 1 -29.66 -9.03 26.47
N THR A 2 -29.93 -8.09 25.57
CA THR A 2 -29.39 -8.09 24.21
C THR A 2 -27.96 -7.56 24.25
N ALA A 3 -26.98 -8.45 24.11
CA ALA A 3 -25.59 -8.03 23.95
C ALA A 3 -25.42 -7.35 22.58
N ARG A 4 -24.76 -6.18 22.56
CA ARG A 4 -24.37 -5.48 21.33
C ARG A 4 -22.89 -5.74 21.07
N TYR A 5 -22.57 -6.23 19.87
CA TYR A 5 -21.20 -6.48 19.43
C TYR A 5 -20.88 -5.61 18.22
N THR A 6 -19.67 -5.07 18.18
CA THR A 6 -19.10 -4.36 17.03
C THR A 6 -17.90 -5.17 16.54
N LEU A 7 -17.81 -5.38 15.23
CA LEU A 7 -16.68 -6.06 14.58
C LEU A 7 -15.92 -5.06 13.71
N HIS A 8 -14.62 -5.28 13.54
CA HIS A 8 -13.83 -4.58 12.54
C HIS A 8 -13.80 -5.40 11.25
N GLU A 9 -14.08 -4.75 10.12
CA GLU A 9 -14.06 -5.34 8.79
C GLU A 9 -12.97 -4.66 7.94
N PRO A 10 -12.38 -5.37 6.96
CA PRO A 10 -11.44 -4.76 6.01
C PRO A 10 -12.12 -3.63 5.25
N VAL A 11 -11.33 -2.62 4.87
CA VAL A 11 -11.82 -1.51 4.04
C VAL A 11 -11.89 -1.88 2.56
N GLY A 12 -11.09 -2.86 2.11
CA GLY A 12 -11.04 -3.31 0.71
C GLY A 12 -9.65 -3.18 0.10
N VAL A 13 -9.53 -2.44 -1.01
CA VAL A 13 -8.28 -2.19 -1.73
C VAL A 13 -7.55 -0.98 -1.13
N VAL A 14 -6.31 -1.18 -0.71
CA VAL A 14 -5.47 -0.12 -0.13
C VAL A 14 -4.35 0.27 -1.10
N GLY A 15 -4.39 1.51 -1.58
CA GLY A 15 -3.31 2.14 -2.32
C GLY A 15 -2.24 2.69 -1.37
N GLN A 16 -1.02 2.19 -1.45
CA GLN A 16 0.08 2.61 -0.58
C GLN A 16 1.18 3.27 -1.40
N ILE A 17 1.58 4.49 -1.01
CA ILE A 17 2.66 5.24 -1.67
C ILE A 17 3.77 5.47 -0.64
N ILE A 18 4.98 4.97 -0.93
CA ILE A 18 6.13 5.03 -0.01
C ILE A 18 7.32 5.82 -0.58
N PRO A 19 8.16 6.42 0.29
CA PRO A 19 9.32 7.20 -0.11
C PRO A 19 10.56 6.34 -0.38
N TRP A 20 11.63 6.98 -0.85
CA TRP A 20 12.90 6.33 -1.20
C TRP A 20 13.86 6.12 -0.02
N ASN A 21 13.69 6.83 1.09
CA ASN A 21 14.71 6.89 2.16
C ASN A 21 14.70 5.66 3.09
N PHE A 22 13.54 5.00 3.24
CA PHE A 22 13.39 3.79 4.05
C PHE A 22 12.49 2.76 3.34
N PRO A 23 12.87 2.26 2.16
CA PRO A 23 11.95 1.57 1.26
C PRO A 23 11.39 0.28 1.87
N LEU A 24 12.23 -0.55 2.50
CA LEU A 24 11.77 -1.80 3.11
C LEU A 24 10.96 -1.54 4.39
N LEU A 25 11.44 -0.67 5.27
CA LEU A 25 10.77 -0.36 6.53
C LEU A 25 9.40 0.28 6.30
N MET A 26 9.30 1.24 5.36
CA MET A 26 8.03 1.88 5.02
C MET A 26 7.05 0.93 4.34
N ALA A 27 7.54 0.02 3.48
CA ALA A 27 6.71 -1.05 2.94
C ALA A 27 6.18 -1.93 4.07
N ALA A 28 7.04 -2.48 4.93
CA ALA A 28 6.64 -3.37 6.02
C ALA A 28 5.62 -2.71 6.97
N TRP A 29 5.85 -1.44 7.35
CA TRP A 29 4.96 -0.68 8.25
C TRP A 29 3.54 -0.52 7.71
N LYS A 30 3.38 -0.43 6.38
CA LYS A 30 2.07 -0.27 5.76
C LYS A 30 1.45 -1.61 5.31
N LEU A 31 2.27 -2.55 4.82
CA LEU A 31 1.82 -3.85 4.36
C LEU A 31 1.31 -4.72 5.51
N ALA A 32 2.09 -4.83 6.59
CA ALA A 32 1.76 -5.73 7.70
C ALA A 32 0.35 -5.48 8.29
N PRO A 33 -0.03 -4.25 8.69
CA PRO A 33 -1.38 -4.03 9.22
C PRO A 33 -2.47 -4.17 8.16
N ALA A 34 -2.24 -3.76 6.91
CA ALA A 34 -3.25 -3.85 5.85
C ALA A 34 -3.59 -5.31 5.53
N LEU A 35 -2.57 -6.15 5.33
CA LEU A 35 -2.74 -7.58 5.05
C LEU A 35 -3.30 -8.33 6.26
N ALA A 36 -2.82 -8.05 7.47
CA ALA A 36 -3.30 -8.69 8.69
C ALA A 36 -4.78 -8.40 8.99
N THR A 37 -5.30 -7.26 8.51
CA THR A 37 -6.70 -6.87 8.66
C THR A 37 -7.58 -7.31 7.48
N GLY A 38 -7.05 -8.09 6.54
CA GLY A 38 -7.82 -8.69 5.44
C GLY A 38 -7.95 -7.82 4.20
N ASN A 39 -7.14 -6.77 4.05
CA ASN A 39 -7.15 -5.92 2.85
C ASN A 39 -6.23 -6.46 1.77
N THR A 40 -6.49 -6.07 0.51
CA THR A 40 -5.53 -6.19 -0.58
C THR A 40 -4.77 -4.88 -0.74
N VAL A 41 -3.55 -4.96 -1.30
CA VAL A 41 -2.66 -3.80 -1.38
C VAL A 41 -2.10 -3.63 -2.78
N VAL A 42 -2.12 -2.37 -3.22
CA VAL A 42 -1.38 -1.87 -4.37
C VAL A 42 -0.28 -0.93 -3.83
N LEU A 43 0.96 -1.42 -3.80
CA LEU A 43 2.12 -0.69 -3.26
C LEU A 43 2.89 0.00 -4.39
N LYS A 44 2.71 1.31 -4.50
CA LYS A 44 3.55 2.19 -5.33
C LYS A 44 4.81 2.57 -4.58
N VAL A 45 5.96 2.29 -5.17
CA VAL A 45 7.27 2.62 -4.60
C VAL A 45 7.97 3.75 -5.32
N ALA A 46 8.82 4.48 -4.61
CA ALA A 46 9.64 5.55 -5.17
C ALA A 46 10.59 5.00 -6.25
N GLU A 47 10.66 5.69 -7.38
CA GLU A 47 11.43 5.32 -8.56
C GLU A 47 12.94 5.24 -8.33
N GLN A 48 13.44 5.89 -7.27
CA GLN A 48 14.85 5.92 -6.90
C GLN A 48 15.30 4.60 -6.24
N THR A 49 14.40 3.92 -5.55
CA THR A 49 14.72 2.68 -4.79
C THR A 49 13.68 1.56 -5.00
N PRO A 50 13.38 1.17 -6.25
CA PRO A 50 12.29 0.24 -6.54
C PRO A 50 12.64 -1.22 -6.23
N LEU A 51 13.92 -1.59 -6.41
CA LEU A 51 14.37 -2.99 -6.39
C LEU A 51 14.12 -3.69 -5.05
N THR A 52 14.29 -2.96 -3.94
CA THR A 52 14.05 -3.50 -2.59
C THR A 52 12.61 -3.96 -2.41
N ALA A 53 11.65 -3.17 -2.86
CA ALA A 53 10.24 -3.50 -2.72
C ALA A 53 9.80 -4.57 -3.73
N LEU A 54 10.35 -4.55 -4.94
CA LEU A 54 10.13 -5.62 -5.92
C LEU A 54 10.60 -6.97 -5.36
N ARG A 55 11.81 -7.03 -4.77
CA ARG A 55 12.31 -8.25 -4.12
C ARG A 55 11.45 -8.66 -2.92
N ALA A 56 10.93 -7.70 -2.14
CA ALA A 56 9.98 -8.01 -1.07
C ALA A 56 8.66 -8.60 -1.61
N GLY A 57 8.19 -8.16 -2.77
CA GLY A 57 7.04 -8.74 -3.47
C GLY A 57 7.27 -10.19 -3.91
N GLU A 58 8.46 -10.50 -4.42
CA GLU A 58 8.85 -11.88 -4.74
C GLU A 58 8.87 -12.77 -3.49
N ILE A 59 9.48 -12.29 -2.41
CA ILE A 59 9.52 -12.99 -1.12
C ILE A 59 8.11 -13.20 -0.55
N ALA A 60 7.19 -12.24 -0.73
CA ALA A 60 5.79 -12.38 -0.31
C ALA A 60 5.08 -13.54 -1.03
N LEU A 61 5.33 -13.71 -2.33
CA LEU A 61 4.83 -14.86 -3.09
C LEU A 61 5.45 -16.17 -2.60
N GLU A 62 6.77 -16.20 -2.38
CA GLU A 62 7.49 -17.34 -1.81
C GLU A 62 6.94 -17.72 -0.40
N ALA A 63 6.52 -16.73 0.39
CA ALA A 63 5.93 -16.90 1.71
C ALA A 63 4.45 -17.35 1.68
N GLY A 64 3.83 -17.46 0.51
CA GLY A 64 2.46 -17.95 0.35
C GLY A 64 1.37 -16.89 0.43
N ILE A 65 1.69 -15.60 0.30
CA ILE A 65 0.66 -14.57 0.09
C ILE A 65 -0.04 -14.87 -1.24
N PRO A 66 -1.39 -14.97 -1.27
CA PRO A 66 -2.09 -15.32 -2.49
C PRO A 66 -1.83 -14.31 -3.63
N PRO A 67 -1.66 -14.77 -4.88
CA PRO A 67 -1.49 -13.88 -6.03
C PRO A 67 -2.61 -12.84 -6.11
N GLY A 68 -2.23 -11.58 -6.38
CA GLY A 68 -3.16 -10.45 -6.46
C GLY A 68 -3.50 -9.78 -5.13
N VAL A 69 -3.18 -10.40 -3.97
CA VAL A 69 -3.37 -9.76 -2.65
C VAL A 69 -2.36 -8.63 -2.42
N LEU A 70 -1.11 -8.83 -2.84
CA LEU A 70 -0.09 -7.80 -2.87
C LEU A 70 0.38 -7.56 -4.29
N ASN A 71 0.24 -6.33 -4.77
CA ASN A 71 0.77 -5.87 -6.05
C ASN A 71 1.79 -4.78 -5.80
N VAL A 72 3.04 -4.98 -6.22
CA VAL A 72 4.11 -3.98 -6.07
C VAL A 72 4.40 -3.37 -7.42
N LEU A 73 4.30 -2.04 -7.51
CA LEU A 73 4.56 -1.32 -8.76
C LEU A 73 5.54 -0.15 -8.56
N PRO A 74 6.65 -0.13 -9.29
CA PRO A 74 7.46 1.07 -9.43
C PRO A 74 6.78 2.03 -10.40
N GLY A 75 7.00 3.33 -10.24
CA GLY A 75 6.50 4.32 -11.17
C GLY A 75 6.78 5.74 -10.70
N MET A 76 6.56 6.72 -11.57
CA MET A 76 6.73 8.13 -11.20
C MET A 76 5.56 8.62 -10.33
N GLY A 77 5.83 9.58 -9.45
CA GLY A 77 4.80 10.17 -8.58
C GLY A 77 3.65 10.81 -9.37
N HIS A 78 3.97 11.62 -10.39
CA HIS A 78 2.99 12.37 -11.19
C HIS A 78 2.15 11.51 -12.15
N THR A 79 2.54 10.24 -12.40
CA THR A 79 1.76 9.30 -13.22
C THR A 79 1.17 8.20 -12.34
N ALA A 80 1.97 7.23 -11.93
CA ALA A 80 1.51 6.06 -11.18
C ALA A 80 0.99 6.44 -9.77
N GLY A 81 1.65 7.39 -9.11
CA GLY A 81 1.21 7.86 -7.79
C GLY A 81 -0.14 8.59 -7.86
N ALA A 82 -0.25 9.57 -8.76
CA ALA A 82 -1.48 10.33 -8.99
C ALA A 82 -2.65 9.43 -9.40
N ALA A 83 -2.43 8.53 -10.37
CA ALA A 83 -3.44 7.57 -10.81
C ALA A 83 -3.90 6.66 -9.67
N LEU A 84 -2.98 6.15 -8.85
CA LEU A 84 -3.33 5.29 -7.72
C LEU A 84 -4.14 6.05 -6.65
N SER A 85 -3.77 7.30 -6.35
CA SER A 85 -4.48 8.10 -5.33
C SER A 85 -5.88 8.54 -5.74
N GLN A 86 -6.16 8.60 -7.05
CA GLN A 86 -7.43 9.08 -7.60
C GLN A 86 -8.30 7.95 -8.16
N HIS A 87 -7.87 6.70 -8.06
CA HIS A 87 -8.58 5.57 -8.64
C HIS A 87 -9.85 5.26 -7.84
N MET A 88 -11.00 5.17 -8.52
CA MET A 88 -12.30 4.96 -7.88
C MET A 88 -12.44 3.61 -7.17
N ASP A 89 -11.69 2.59 -7.60
CA ASP A 89 -11.68 1.26 -6.97
C ASP A 89 -10.65 1.13 -5.82
N VAL A 90 -10.06 2.24 -5.35
CA VAL A 90 -9.16 2.25 -4.18
C VAL A 90 -9.91 2.82 -2.97
N ASP A 91 -10.21 1.96 -2.01
CA ASP A 91 -11.02 2.30 -0.83
C ASP A 91 -10.24 3.11 0.22
N LYS A 92 -8.91 3.02 0.20
CA LYS A 92 -8.04 3.75 1.14
C LYS A 92 -6.69 4.08 0.52
N VAL A 93 -6.24 5.32 0.70
CA VAL A 93 -4.87 5.74 0.36
C VAL A 93 -4.03 5.92 1.62
N ALA A 94 -2.80 5.41 1.61
CA ALA A 94 -1.81 5.62 2.65
C ALA A 94 -0.51 6.16 2.06
N PHE A 95 -0.27 7.46 2.22
CA PHE A 95 0.90 8.15 1.68
C PHE A 95 1.98 8.40 2.74
N THR A 96 3.25 8.33 2.34
CA THR A 96 4.37 8.87 3.10
C THR A 96 5.33 9.55 2.13
N GLY A 97 5.62 10.83 2.37
CA GLY A 97 6.47 11.65 1.51
C GLY A 97 6.48 13.12 1.95
N SER A 98 6.76 14.05 1.04
CA SER A 98 6.79 15.47 1.37
C SER A 98 5.38 16.02 1.65
N THR A 99 5.31 17.11 2.42
CA THR A 99 4.05 17.81 2.70
C THR A 99 3.37 18.32 1.43
N GLU A 100 4.15 18.81 0.46
CA GLU A 100 3.64 19.32 -0.80
C GLU A 100 2.89 18.23 -1.58
N VAL A 101 3.52 17.06 -1.77
CA VAL A 101 2.88 15.93 -2.46
C VAL A 101 1.73 15.36 -1.62
N GLY A 102 1.85 15.35 -0.29
CA GLY A 102 0.77 14.92 0.60
C GLY A 102 -0.53 15.73 0.41
N ARG A 103 -0.44 17.03 0.12
CA ARG A 103 -1.62 17.86 -0.21
C ARG A 103 -2.22 17.57 -1.59
N MET A 104 -1.45 16.99 -2.51
CA MET A 104 -1.96 16.60 -3.82
C MET A 104 -2.66 15.24 -3.78
N VAL A 105 -2.30 14.39 -2.81
CA VAL A 105 -2.86 13.04 -2.62
C VAL A 105 -4.16 13.05 -1.81
N MET A 106 -4.38 14.08 -0.98
CA MET A 106 -5.60 14.30 -0.20
C MET A 106 -6.58 15.20 -0.96
#